data_AF-A0AB34DG63-F1
#
_entry.id   AF-A0AB34DG63-F1
#
_cell.length_a   1.000
_cell.length_b   1.000
_cell.length_c   1.000
_cell.angle_alpha   90.00
_cell.angle_beta   90.00
_cell.angle_gamma   90.00
#
_symmetry.space_group_name_H-M   'P 1'
#
loop_
_entity.id
_entity.type
_entity.pdbx_description
1 polymer ?
#
loop_
_entity_poly.entity_id
_entity_poly.type
_entity_poly.pdbx_seq_one_letter_code
_entity_poly.pdbx_strand_id
1 'polypeptide(L)'
;MSTAYDEVIMYEHYEIAEKNGISKENVYQRVKHYGWTIDRAITTPIATQWLGKYKGFHKIALQNGISLNVFYARMRKGWELEDAATKLTGTNRK
;
A
#
# COMPACT_ATOMS: atom_id res chain seq x y z
N MET A 1 -3.46 26.61 23.52
CA MET A 1 -2.52 27.43 22.73
C MET A 1 -2.40 26.80 21.36
N SER A 2 -3.26 27.19 20.40
CA SER A 2 -3.21 26.72 19.01
C SER A 2 -2.33 27.70 18.25
N THR A 3 -1.05 27.36 18.09
CA THR A 3 -0.18 28.10 17.17
C THR A 3 -0.37 27.47 15.80
N ALA A 4 -1.33 28.02 15.05
CA ALA A 4 -1.49 27.77 13.62
C ALA A 4 -0.30 28.34 12.84
N TYR A 5 0.87 27.75 13.03
CA TYR A 5 1.88 27.78 11.99
C TYR A 5 1.36 26.85 10.91
N ASP A 6 1.11 27.37 9.71
CA ASP A 6 0.96 26.55 8.50
C ASP A 6 2.22 25.68 8.47
N GLU A 7 2.13 24.43 8.96
CA GLU A 7 3.29 23.56 9.14
C GLU A 7 3.88 23.33 7.75
N VAL A 8 4.96 24.05 7.43
CA VAL A 8 5.59 23.96 6.12
C VAL A 8 6.27 22.60 6.05
N ILE A 9 5.92 21.80 5.04
CA ILE A 9 6.48 20.47 4.87
C ILE A 9 7.95 20.58 4.44
N MET A 10 8.87 20.34 5.36
CA MET A 10 10.32 20.30 5.14
C MET A 10 10.76 19.02 4.41
N TYR A 11 11.95 19.08 3.81
CA TYR A 11 12.57 17.94 3.13
C TYR A 11 12.73 16.71 4.05
N GLU A 12 13.15 16.93 5.29
CA GLU A 12 13.36 15.87 6.29
C GLU A 12 12.08 15.05 6.56
N HIS A 13 10.91 15.69 6.55
CA HIS A 13 9.64 15.00 6.71
C HIS A 13 9.35 14.02 5.57
N TYR A 14 9.78 14.37 4.35
CA TYR A 14 9.67 13.44 3.22
C TYR A 14 10.64 12.27 3.35
N GLU A 15 11.86 12.47 3.86
CA GLU A 15 12.80 11.38 4.09
C GLU A 15 12.29 10.39 5.14
N ILE A 16 11.66 10.89 6.22
CA ILE A 16 11.01 10.06 7.24
C ILE A 16 9.82 9.31 6.62
N ALA A 17 9.00 9.99 5.82
CA ALA A 17 7.87 9.37 5.14
C ALA A 17 8.31 8.26 4.19
N GLU A 18 9.37 8.46 3.41
CA GLU A 18 9.90 7.44 2.50
C GLU A 18 10.38 6.19 3.25
N LYS A 19 11.03 6.37 4.41
CA LYS A 19 11.40 5.24 5.30
C LYS A 19 10.17 4.48 5.81
N ASN A 20 9.06 5.17 6.01
CA ASN A 20 7.77 4.58 6.39
C ASN A 20 6.95 4.06 5.19
N GLY A 21 7.51 4.09 3.96
CA GLY A 21 6.82 3.65 2.75
C GLY A 21 5.70 4.59 2.28
N ILE A 22 5.75 5.86 2.69
CA ILE A 22 4.78 6.89 2.33
C ILE A 22 5.45 7.84 1.33
N SER A 23 4.85 7.98 0.14
CA SER A 23 5.39 8.88 -0.88
C SER A 23 5.17 10.35 -0.54
N LYS A 24 6.01 11.23 -1.10
CA LYS A 24 5.90 12.70 -0.93
C LYS A 24 4.53 13.24 -1.31
N GLU A 25 3.96 12.71 -2.39
CA GLU A 25 2.61 13.04 -2.84
C GLU A 25 1.54 12.70 -1.79
N ASN A 26 1.64 11.54 -1.14
CA ASN A 26 0.72 11.15 -0.07
C ASN A 26 0.84 12.07 1.16
N VAL A 27 2.07 12.45 1.54
CA VAL A 27 2.28 13.41 2.64
C VAL A 27 1.64 14.76 2.29
N TYR A 28 1.92 15.28 1.08
CA TYR A 28 1.35 16.53 0.60
C TYR A 28 -0.18 16.50 0.60
N GLN A 29 -0.78 15.43 0.07
CA GLN A 29 -2.23 15.26 0.02
C GLN A 29 -2.84 15.21 1.43
N ARG A 30 -2.23 14.48 2.36
CA ARG A 30 -2.70 14.38 3.75
C ARG A 30 -2.68 15.72 4.46
N VAL A 31 -1.60 16.49 4.30
CA VAL A 31 -1.48 17.81 4.94
C VAL A 31 -2.40 18.84 4.27
N LYS A 32 -2.32 19.00 2.94
CA LYS A 32 -3.01 20.08 2.22
C LYS A 32 -4.49 19.80 1.94
N HIS A 33 -4.88 18.57 1.65
CA HIS A 33 -6.27 18.24 1.30
C HIS A 33 -7.05 17.64 2.47
N TYR A 34 -6.39 16.88 3.36
CA TYR A 34 -7.07 16.25 4.50
C TYR A 34 -6.87 17.00 5.82
N GLY A 35 -6.03 18.05 5.85
CA GLY A 35 -5.76 18.85 7.04
C GLY A 35 -5.08 18.06 8.16
N TRP A 36 -4.32 17.02 7.82
CA TRP A 36 -3.55 16.27 8.81
C TRP A 36 -2.33 17.07 9.27
N THR A 37 -1.93 16.88 10.52
CA THR A 37 -0.63 17.33 11.00
C THR A 37 0.49 16.60 10.26
N ILE A 38 1.67 17.23 10.13
CA ILE A 38 2.81 16.62 9.44
C ILE A 38 3.16 15.27 10.07
N ASP A 39 3.24 15.21 11.40
CA ASP A 39 3.60 13.99 12.13
C ASP A 39 2.65 12.83 11.78
N ARG A 40 1.34 13.09 11.78
CA ARG A 40 0.34 12.10 11.37
C ARG A 40 0.49 11.72 9.91
N ALA A 41 0.77 12.68 9.03
CA ALA A 41 0.92 12.47 7.60
C ALA A 41 2.13 11.58 7.23
N ILE A 42 3.22 11.64 8.00
CA ILE A 42 4.45 10.87 7.75
C ILE A 42 4.55 9.56 8.53
N THR A 43 3.72 9.34 9.55
CA THR A 43 3.73 8.12 10.37
C THR A 43 2.59 7.15 10.04
N THR A 44 1.44 7.67 9.59
CA THR A 44 0.28 6.82 9.31
C THR A 44 0.54 6.00 8.05
N PRO A 45 0.58 4.66 8.09
CA PRO A 45 0.81 3.85 6.90
C PRO A 45 -0.26 4.11 5.85
N ILE A 46 0.10 4.03 4.57
CA ILE A 46 -0.89 4.08 3.50
C ILE A 46 -1.71 2.79 3.60
N ALA A 47 -2.93 2.92 4.11
CA ALA A 47 -3.93 1.88 4.03
C ALA A 47 -4.31 1.72 2.56
N THR A 48 -3.51 0.98 1.79
CA THR A 48 -4.01 0.50 0.52
C THR A 48 -5.15 -0.46 0.88
N GLN A 49 -6.35 -0.12 0.48
CA GLN A 49 -7.57 -0.93 0.63
C GLN A 49 -7.33 -2.41 0.24
N TRP A 50 -6.35 -2.62 -0.66
CA TRP A 50 -5.85 -3.90 -1.16
C TRP A 50 -5.01 -4.70 -0.15
N LEU A 51 -4.08 -4.09 0.61
CA LEU A 51 -3.27 -4.81 1.59
C LEU A 51 -4.14 -5.40 2.71
N GLY A 52 -5.16 -4.66 3.14
CA GLY A 52 -6.13 -5.12 4.15
C GLY A 52 -7.02 -6.25 3.64
N LYS A 53 -7.55 -6.13 2.42
CA LYS A 53 -8.48 -7.12 1.85
C LYS A 53 -7.86 -8.49 1.62
N TYR A 54 -6.57 -8.53 1.27
CA TYR A 54 -5.90 -9.77 0.89
C TYR A 54 -4.77 -10.20 1.84
N LYS A 55 -4.69 -9.64 3.07
CA LYS A 55 -3.77 -10.05 4.16
C LYS A 55 -2.32 -10.39 3.75
N GLY A 56 -1.77 -9.77 2.72
CA GLY A 56 -0.42 -10.10 2.22
C GLY A 56 -0.31 -11.35 1.31
N PHE A 57 -1.40 -12.06 1.01
CA PHE A 57 -1.42 -13.19 0.07
C PHE A 57 -0.94 -12.84 -1.34
N HIS A 58 -1.03 -11.58 -1.74
CA HIS A 58 -0.44 -11.10 -2.99
C HIS A 58 1.10 -11.26 -3.01
N LYS A 59 1.79 -11.13 -1.86
CA LYS A 59 3.23 -11.39 -1.76
C LYS A 59 3.53 -12.87 -1.90
N ILE A 60 2.72 -13.72 -1.27
CA ILE A 60 2.82 -15.18 -1.38
C ILE A 60 2.62 -15.62 -2.84
N ALA A 61 1.63 -15.03 -3.53
CA ALA A 61 1.41 -15.28 -4.95
C ALA A 61 2.65 -14.95 -5.79
N LEU A 62 3.23 -13.76 -5.59
CA LEU A 62 4.45 -13.34 -6.29
C LEU A 62 5.64 -14.27 -5.99
N GLN A 63 5.80 -14.71 -4.73
CA GLN A 63 6.84 -15.67 -4.33
C GLN A 63 6.65 -17.03 -5.00
N ASN A 64 5.40 -17.45 -5.21
CA ASN A 64 5.04 -18.66 -5.94
C ASN A 64 5.02 -18.48 -7.47
N GLY A 65 5.52 -17.35 -7.99
CA GLY A 65 5.53 -17.08 -9.44
C GLY A 65 4.14 -16.83 -10.05
N ILE A 66 3.12 -16.60 -9.23
CA ILE A 66 1.77 -16.27 -9.67
C ILE A 66 1.68 -14.75 -9.79
N SER A 67 1.43 -14.26 -11.00
CA SER A 67 1.24 -12.83 -11.22
C SER A 67 0.01 -12.31 -10.48
N LEU A 68 0.05 -11.05 -10.05
CA LEU A 68 -1.08 -10.42 -9.36
C LEU A 68 -2.35 -10.44 -10.21
N ASN A 69 -2.23 -10.31 -11.53
CA ASN A 69 -3.38 -10.43 -12.44
C ASN A 69 -4.06 -11.80 -12.34
N VAL A 70 -3.29 -12.88 -12.27
CA VAL A 70 -3.81 -14.24 -12.09
C VAL A 70 -4.43 -14.41 -10.71
N PHE A 71 -3.74 -13.96 -9.66
CA PHE A 71 -4.25 -13.96 -8.29
C PHE A 71 -5.61 -13.24 -8.20
N TYR A 72 -5.73 -12.04 -8.75
CA TYR A 72 -6.98 -11.27 -8.75
C TYR A 72 -8.06 -11.88 -9.64
N ALA A 73 -7.70 -12.51 -10.76
CA ALA A 73 -8.65 -13.24 -11.58
C ALA A 73 -9.25 -14.43 -10.80
N ARG A 74 -8.46 -15.11 -9.97
CA ARG A 74 -8.92 -16.19 -9.08
C ARG A 74 -9.83 -15.66 -7.97
N MET A 75 -9.47 -14.54 -7.33
CA MET A 75 -10.32 -13.90 -6.33
C MET A 75 -11.68 -13.48 -6.91
N ARG A 76 -11.71 -12.95 -8.14
CA ARG A 76 -12.97 -12.60 -8.84
C ARG A 76 -13.82 -13.82 -9.18
N LYS A 77 -13.20 -15.00 -9.31
CA LYS A 77 -13.88 -16.29 -9.50
C LYS A 77 -14.30 -16.95 -8.18
N GLY A 78 -14.10 -16.28 -7.04
CA GLY A 78 -14.47 -16.81 -5.72
C GLY A 78 -13.49 -17.83 -5.15
N TRP A 79 -12.24 -17.83 -5.59
CA TRP A 79 -11.22 -18.70 -5.00
C TRP A 79 -10.86 -18.25 -3.58
N GLU A 80 -10.53 -19.23 -2.73
CA GLU A 80 -9.92 -18.99 -1.43
C GLU A 80 -8.54 -18.31 -1.57
N LEU A 81 -8.17 -17.48 -0.59
CA LEU A 81 -6.95 -16.67 -0.60
C LEU A 81 -5.67 -17.51 -0.74
N GLU A 82 -5.60 -18.60 0.04
CA GLU A 82 -4.48 -19.54 0.02
C GLU A 82 -4.35 -20.21 -1.35
N ASP A 83 -5.45 -20.77 -1.84
CA ASP A 83 -5.51 -21.44 -3.14
C ASP A 83 -5.14 -20.48 -4.29
N ALA A 84 -5.67 -19.26 -4.24
CA ALA A 84 -5.38 -18.25 -5.24
C ALA A 84 -3.89 -17.88 -5.27
N ALA A 85 -3.20 -17.90 -4.12
CA ALA A 85 -1.80 -17.54 -3.97
C ALA A 85 -0.81 -18.71 -4.13
N THR A 86 -1.25 -19.97 -4.13
CA THR A 86 -0.35 -21.14 -4.09
C THR A 86 -0.54 -22.10 -5.26
N LYS A 87 -1.77 -22.27 -5.77
CA LYS A 87 -2.00 -23.21 -6.89
C LYS A 87 -1.36 -22.68 -8.16
N LEU A 88 -0.32 -23.34 -8.65
CA LEU A 88 0.29 -23.00 -9.93
C LEU A 88 -0.70 -23.30 -11.06
N THR A 89 -1.03 -22.31 -11.88
CA THR A 89 -1.74 -22.57 -13.14
C THR A 89 -0.71 -23.06 -14.13
N GLY A 90 -0.82 -24.32 -14.55
CA GLY A 90 0.03 -24.92 -15.57
C GLY A 90 -0.16 -24.23 -16.91
N THR A 91 0.51 -23.11 -17.13
CA THR A 91 0.68 -22.48 -18.44
C THR A 91 2.08 -21.91 -18.52
N ASN A 92 3.06 -22.81 -18.52
CA ASN A 92 4.37 -22.51 -19.10
C ASN A 92 4.19 -22.60 -20.63
N ARG A 93 3.65 -21.54 -21.26
CA ARG A 93 3.77 -21.39 -22.71
C ARG A 93 5.17 -20.84 -22.96
N LYS A 94 6.11 -21.77 -23.14
CA LYS A 94 7.44 -21.51 -23.67
C LYS A 94 7.35 -21.23 -25.17
#